data_AF-A0A9D7RHX1-F1
#
_entry.id   AF-A0A9D7RHX1-F1
#
_cell.length_a   1.000
_cell.length_b   1.000
_cell.length_c   1.000
_cell.angle_alpha   90.00
_cell.angle_beta   90.00
_cell.angle_gamma   90.00
#
_symmetry.space_group_name_H-M   'P 1'
#
loop_
_entity.id
_entity.type
_entity.pdbx_description
1 polymer ?
#
loop_
_entity_poly.entity_id
_entity_poly.type
_entity_poly.pdbx_seq_one_letter_code
_entity_poly.pdbx_strand_id
1 'polypeptide(L)'
;MMWKIRRCILVLVLCGFNFWGFAQVQSNAGSVEPVQFLTETRFEFQQNHIYLKARINGVEGKFIFDNGFTVTGLDDDFAARCGIQTSADSSITLADANETEAQGRIGTAQDLQIEDIHFKNTRIAIIDTDGLPSCHQVDGFIGSSVINKANWKIDFDEKILRFSSRPFIDQGLRCAYAVSRSNRHFY
;
A
#
# COMPACT_ATOMS: atom_id res chain seq x y z
N MET A 1 -60.80 21.88 15.96
CA MET A 1 -59.32 21.75 16.03
C MET A 1 -58.92 20.54 15.20
N MET A 2 -58.47 20.74 13.96
CA MET A 2 -58.17 19.67 13.00
C MET A 2 -56.65 19.46 12.94
N TRP A 3 -56.17 18.29 13.37
CA TRP A 3 -54.75 17.93 13.30
C TRP A 3 -54.46 17.26 11.95
N LYS A 4 -53.73 17.96 11.07
CA LYS A 4 -53.21 17.41 9.81
C LYS A 4 -52.04 16.47 10.12
N ILE A 5 -52.22 15.17 9.92
CA ILE A 5 -51.14 14.19 9.90
C ILE A 5 -50.36 14.35 8.58
N ARG A 6 -49.14 14.88 8.66
CA ARG A 6 -48.20 14.91 7.52
C ARG A 6 -47.48 13.57 7.46
N ARG A 7 -47.77 12.77 6.44
CA ARG A 7 -46.98 11.59 6.07
C ARG A 7 -45.64 12.07 5.48
N CYS A 8 -44.56 11.99 6.26
CA CYS A 8 -43.21 12.13 5.74
C CYS A 8 -42.84 10.84 5.00
N ILE A 9 -42.72 10.93 3.68
CA ILE A 9 -42.14 9.89 2.84
C ILE A 9 -40.63 9.92 3.10
N LEU A 10 -40.10 8.86 3.73
CA LEU A 10 -38.66 8.63 3.83
C LEU A 10 -38.18 8.14 2.46
N VAL A 11 -37.73 9.05 1.59
CA VAL A 11 -37.01 8.68 0.37
C VAL A 11 -35.59 8.32 0.81
N LEU A 12 -35.31 7.02 0.89
CA LEU A 12 -33.93 6.49 0.94
C LEU A 12 -33.27 6.81 -0.41
N VAL A 13 -32.64 7.98 -0.48
CA VAL A 13 -31.69 8.28 -1.54
C VAL A 13 -30.48 7.39 -1.30
N LEU A 14 -30.46 6.22 -1.93
CA LEU A 14 -29.23 5.48 -2.20
C LEU A 14 -28.42 6.32 -3.20
N CYS A 15 -27.79 7.39 -2.70
CA CYS A 15 -26.68 8.02 -3.39
C CYS A 15 -25.67 6.91 -3.63
N GLY A 16 -25.45 6.57 -4.90
CA GLY A 16 -24.38 5.69 -5.33
C GLY A 16 -23.08 6.18 -4.72
N PHE A 17 -22.65 5.52 -3.65
CA PHE A 17 -21.30 5.66 -3.14
C PHE A 17 -20.41 5.10 -4.23
N ASN A 18 -19.69 6.01 -4.90
CA ASN A 18 -18.64 5.65 -5.84
C ASN A 18 -17.74 4.59 -5.20
N PHE A 19 -17.76 3.38 -5.77
CA PHE A 19 -17.11 2.15 -5.27
C PHE A 19 -15.59 2.27 -5.04
N TRP A 20 -14.97 3.36 -5.48
CA TRP A 20 -13.54 3.62 -5.41
C TRP A 20 -13.04 4.00 -4.00
N GLY A 21 -13.91 4.57 -3.16
CA GLY A 21 -13.57 4.84 -1.76
C GLY A 21 -13.37 3.56 -0.95
N PHE A 22 -14.06 2.48 -1.30
CA PHE A 22 -14.01 1.22 -0.53
C PHE A 22 -12.68 0.49 -0.68
N ALA A 23 -12.06 0.48 -1.87
CA ALA A 23 -10.75 -0.16 -2.08
C ALA A 23 -9.63 0.53 -1.27
N GLN A 24 -9.61 1.86 -1.27
CA GLN A 24 -8.67 2.68 -0.47
C GLN A 24 -8.94 2.60 1.04
N VAL A 25 -10.21 2.50 1.45
CA VAL A 25 -10.59 2.27 2.85
C VAL A 25 -10.13 0.88 3.33
N GLN A 26 -10.04 -0.11 2.44
CA GLN A 26 -9.61 -1.46 2.79
C GLN A 26 -8.09 -1.67 2.83
N SER A 27 -7.29 -0.91 2.07
CA SER A 27 -5.81 -1.01 2.11
C SER A 27 -5.22 -0.48 3.42
N ASN A 28 -5.87 0.48 4.07
CA ASN A 28 -5.42 1.11 5.32
C ASN A 28 -5.67 0.29 6.59
N ALA A 29 -6.17 -0.94 6.48
CA ALA A 29 -6.38 -1.82 7.64
C ALA A 29 -5.07 -2.06 8.43
N GLY A 30 -5.20 -2.20 9.76
CA GLY A 30 -4.07 -2.45 10.67
C GLY A 30 -3.63 -1.21 11.47
N SER A 31 -2.53 -1.35 12.19
CA SER A 31 -1.93 -0.28 13.03
C SER A 31 -0.43 -0.16 12.78
N VAL A 32 0.18 0.89 13.33
CA VAL A 32 1.64 1.06 13.35
C VAL A 32 2.11 1.17 14.80
N GLU A 33 3.15 0.43 15.13
CA GLU A 33 3.78 0.38 16.43
C GLU A 33 5.30 0.64 16.30
N PRO A 34 5.89 1.50 17.14
CA PRO A 34 5.23 2.36 18.14
C PRO A 34 4.38 3.47 17.50
N VAL A 35 3.48 4.08 18.27
CA VAL A 35 2.59 5.16 17.77
C VAL A 35 3.37 6.42 17.38
N GLN A 36 4.47 6.70 18.09
CA GLN A 36 5.37 7.81 17.80
C GLN A 36 6.72 7.28 17.39
N PHE A 37 7.16 7.63 16.18
CA PHE A 37 8.45 7.21 15.67
C PHE A 37 9.05 8.24 14.71
N LEU A 38 10.38 8.20 14.66
CA LEU A 38 11.21 8.75 13.62
C LEU A 38 12.36 7.76 13.47
N THR A 39 12.47 7.15 12.31
CA THR A 39 13.51 6.16 12.01
C THR A 39 14.02 6.37 10.59
N GLU A 40 15.08 5.67 10.25
CA GLU A 40 15.66 5.69 8.91
C GLU A 40 16.23 4.33 8.53
N THR A 41 16.14 4.02 7.24
CA THR A 41 16.73 2.82 6.66
C THR A 41 17.54 3.17 5.43
N ARG A 42 18.58 2.40 5.14
CA ARG A 42 19.37 2.55 3.90
C ARG A 42 18.70 1.78 2.78
N PHE A 43 18.70 2.35 1.58
CA PHE A 43 18.16 1.70 0.39
C PHE A 43 19.21 1.47 -0.69
N GLU A 44 18.97 0.47 -1.53
CA GLU A 44 19.69 0.34 -2.79
C GLU A 44 18.89 1.05 -3.89
N PHE A 45 19.57 1.83 -4.73
CA PHE A 45 18.95 2.46 -5.91
C PHE A 45 19.52 1.84 -7.17
N GLN A 46 18.69 1.08 -7.89
CA GLN A 46 19.10 0.37 -9.11
C GLN A 46 17.95 0.37 -10.09
N GLN A 47 18.22 0.52 -11.39
CA GLN A 47 17.20 0.47 -12.44
C GLN A 47 15.99 1.38 -12.14
N ASN A 48 16.24 2.57 -11.58
CA ASN A 48 15.24 3.55 -11.16
C ASN A 48 14.27 3.10 -10.06
N HIS A 49 14.59 2.03 -9.32
CA HIS A 49 13.80 1.53 -8.20
C HIS A 49 14.58 1.65 -6.89
N ILE A 50 13.83 1.94 -5.82
CA ILE A 50 14.31 1.91 -4.43
C ILE A 50 14.04 0.51 -3.89
N TYR A 51 15.10 -0.17 -3.46
CA TYR A 51 15.01 -1.48 -2.83
C TYR A 51 15.27 -1.38 -1.33
N LEU A 52 14.39 -2.00 -0.55
CA LEU A 52 14.42 -2.05 0.91
C LEU A 52 14.39 -3.48 1.39
N LYS A 53 14.94 -3.70 2.59
CA LYS A 53 14.69 -4.94 3.34
C LYS A 53 13.54 -4.71 4.30
N ALA A 54 12.66 -5.71 4.39
CA ALA A 54 11.61 -5.75 5.39
C ALA A 54 11.43 -7.19 5.87
N ARG A 55 10.80 -7.36 7.03
CA ARG A 55 10.41 -8.68 7.54
C ARG A 55 8.90 -8.83 7.50
N ILE A 56 8.41 -9.92 6.92
CA ILE A 56 7.00 -10.30 6.99
C ILE A 56 6.90 -11.49 7.91
N ASN A 57 6.16 -11.35 9.01
CA ASN A 57 6.03 -12.37 10.05
C ASN A 57 7.39 -12.94 10.50
N GLY A 58 8.41 -12.07 10.57
CA GLY A 58 9.79 -12.43 10.94
C GLY A 58 10.71 -12.89 9.80
N VAL A 59 10.18 -13.19 8.61
CA VAL A 59 10.96 -13.62 7.44
C VAL A 59 11.46 -12.40 6.67
N GLU A 60 12.78 -12.23 6.56
CA GLU A 60 13.39 -11.14 5.79
C GLU A 60 13.22 -11.36 4.28
N GLY A 61 12.85 -10.30 3.56
CA GLY A 61 12.78 -10.25 2.11
C GLY A 61 13.28 -8.91 1.55
N LYS A 62 13.48 -8.86 0.24
CA LYS A 62 13.86 -7.68 -0.54
C LYS A 62 12.65 -7.14 -1.30
N PHE A 63 12.37 -5.86 -1.14
CA PHE A 63 11.16 -5.23 -1.67
C PHE A 63 11.47 -4.00 -2.49
N ILE A 64 10.67 -3.76 -3.52
CA ILE A 64 10.63 -2.46 -4.20
C ILE A 64 9.68 -1.54 -3.43
N PHE A 65 10.11 -0.31 -3.15
CA PHE A 65 9.22 0.73 -2.62
C PHE A 65 8.43 1.34 -3.78
N ASP A 66 7.14 1.01 -3.90
CA ASP A 66 6.30 1.36 -5.04
C ASP A 66 4.98 2.02 -4.58
N ASN A 67 4.92 3.34 -4.76
CA ASN A 67 3.72 4.13 -4.42
C ASN A 67 2.56 3.95 -5.42
N GLY A 68 2.79 3.34 -6.59
CA GLY A 68 1.78 2.98 -7.58
C GLY A 68 1.02 1.70 -7.21
N PHE A 69 1.53 0.93 -6.27
CA PHE A 69 0.97 -0.35 -5.89
C PHE A 69 -0.14 -0.18 -4.82
N THR A 70 -1.39 -0.50 -5.19
CA THR A 70 -2.58 -0.18 -4.37
C THR A 70 -2.62 -0.94 -3.04
N VAL A 71 -1.93 -2.08 -2.91
CA VAL A 71 -1.82 -2.87 -1.67
C VAL A 71 -0.46 -3.55 -1.67
N THR A 72 0.35 -3.46 -0.61
CA THR A 72 1.65 -4.17 -0.52
C THR A 72 1.55 -5.60 -1.06
N GLY A 73 2.38 -5.89 -2.06
CA GLY A 73 2.36 -7.14 -2.82
C GLY A 73 3.47 -8.08 -2.37
N LEU A 74 3.18 -9.37 -2.24
CA LEU A 74 4.19 -10.42 -2.05
C LEU A 74 4.14 -11.40 -3.21
N ASP A 75 5.32 -11.86 -3.61
CA ASP A 75 5.43 -13.04 -4.46
C ASP A 75 4.81 -14.28 -3.79
N ASP A 76 4.29 -15.22 -4.57
CA ASP A 76 3.59 -16.41 -4.07
C ASP A 76 4.46 -17.29 -3.17
N ASP A 77 5.71 -17.55 -3.58
CA ASP A 77 6.66 -18.37 -2.82
C ASP A 77 7.05 -17.67 -1.52
N PHE A 78 7.26 -16.35 -1.59
CA PHE A 78 7.57 -15.58 -0.39
C PHE A 78 6.38 -15.50 0.57
N ALA A 79 5.16 -15.31 0.07
CA ALA A 79 3.95 -15.31 0.87
C ALA A 79 3.74 -16.65 1.59
N ALA A 80 4.00 -17.77 0.90
CA ALA A 80 3.95 -19.11 1.48
C ALA A 80 4.99 -19.26 2.61
N ARG A 81 6.24 -18.84 2.39
CA ARG A 81 7.31 -18.84 3.43
C ARG A 81 6.95 -17.99 4.65
N CYS A 82 6.23 -16.88 4.44
CA CYS A 82 5.78 -15.99 5.51
C CYS A 82 4.51 -16.49 6.23
N GLY A 83 3.91 -17.59 5.78
CA GLY A 83 2.70 -18.15 6.36
C GLY A 83 1.46 -17.27 6.17
N ILE A 84 1.39 -16.52 5.06
CA ILE A 84 0.23 -15.66 4.78
C ILE A 84 -0.98 -16.52 4.46
N GLN A 85 -2.04 -16.36 5.26
CA GLN A 85 -3.30 -17.05 5.04
C GLN A 85 -4.22 -16.21 4.14
N THR A 86 -4.75 -16.84 3.09
CA THR A 86 -5.76 -16.28 2.19
C THR A 86 -7.10 -16.95 2.43
N SER A 87 -8.21 -16.21 2.41
CA SER A 87 -9.54 -16.85 2.37
C SER A 87 -9.82 -17.43 0.98
N ALA A 88 -10.65 -18.48 0.92
CA ALA A 88 -11.01 -19.13 -0.35
C ALA A 88 -11.69 -18.15 -1.35
N ASP A 89 -12.38 -17.12 -0.83
CA ASP A 89 -13.06 -16.08 -1.61
C ASP A 89 -12.22 -14.78 -1.75
N SER A 90 -10.90 -14.85 -1.58
CA SER A 90 -10.01 -13.67 -1.58
C SER A 90 -9.50 -13.24 -2.96
N SER A 91 -10.06 -13.78 -4.04
CA SER A 91 -9.64 -13.44 -5.41
C SER A 91 -9.83 -11.95 -5.65
N ILE A 92 -8.80 -11.32 -6.19
CA ILE A 92 -8.82 -9.93 -6.61
C ILE A 92 -8.28 -9.81 -8.03
N THR A 93 -8.82 -8.86 -8.78
CA THR A 93 -8.22 -8.42 -10.03
C THR A 93 -7.29 -7.24 -9.72
N LEU A 94 -6.02 -7.40 -10.08
CA LEU A 94 -5.03 -6.34 -10.08
C LEU A 94 -4.87 -5.84 -11.51
N ALA A 95 -5.07 -4.54 -11.73
CA ALA A 95 -4.80 -3.92 -13.01
C ALA A 95 -3.45 -3.19 -12.93
N ASP A 96 -2.55 -3.49 -13.86
CA ASP A 96 -1.31 -2.73 -14.00
C ASP A 96 -1.54 -1.41 -14.76
N ALA A 97 -0.48 -0.60 -14.90
CA ALA A 97 -0.54 0.67 -15.63
C ALA A 97 -0.81 0.51 -17.14
N ASN A 98 -0.71 -0.71 -17.68
CA ASN A 98 -0.96 -1.05 -19.07
C ASN A 98 -2.33 -1.74 -19.27
N GLU A 99 -3.22 -1.69 -18.27
CA GLU A 99 -4.55 -2.31 -18.29
C GLU A 99 -4.52 -3.85 -18.42
N THR A 100 -3.38 -4.46 -18.09
CA THR A 100 -3.28 -5.91 -17.98
C THR A 100 -3.84 -6.33 -16.62
N GLU A 101 -4.84 -7.21 -16.65
CA GLU A 101 -5.46 -7.77 -15.46
C GLU A 101 -4.71 -9.04 -15.04
N ALA A 102 -4.22 -9.05 -13.80
CA ALA A 102 -3.71 -10.22 -13.13
C ALA A 102 -4.68 -10.66 -12.03
N GLN A 103 -4.88 -11.96 -11.88
CA GLN A 103 -5.59 -12.52 -10.73
C GLN A 103 -4.62 -12.62 -9.57
N GLY A 104 -5.02 -12.13 -8.40
CA GLY A 104 -4.27 -12.23 -7.16
C GLY A 104 -5.15 -12.70 -6.02
N ARG A 105 -4.54 -12.90 -4.85
CA ARG A 105 -5.25 -13.26 -3.61
C ARG A 105 -4.99 -12.22 -2.53
N ILE A 106 -5.96 -11.98 -1.67
CA ILE A 106 -5.76 -11.12 -0.49
C ILE A 106 -5.48 -11.96 0.75
N GLY A 107 -4.41 -11.60 1.44
CA GLY A 107 -4.05 -12.10 2.76
C GLY A 107 -3.84 -10.97 3.77
N THR A 108 -3.40 -11.36 4.96
CA THR A 108 -2.99 -10.42 6.01
C THR A 108 -1.66 -10.86 6.61
N ALA A 109 -0.70 -9.96 6.65
CA ALA A 109 0.51 -10.09 7.44
C ALA A 109 0.23 -9.61 8.87
N GLN A 110 0.48 -10.46 9.86
CA GLN A 110 0.31 -10.12 11.27
C GLN A 110 1.34 -9.05 11.67
N ASP A 111 2.54 -9.14 11.11
CA ASP A 111 3.61 -8.18 11.30
C ASP A 111 4.36 -7.94 9.98
N LEU A 112 4.39 -6.71 9.51
CA LEU A 112 5.36 -6.24 8.52
C LEU A 112 6.28 -5.26 9.23
N GLN A 113 7.58 -5.55 9.25
CA GLN A 113 8.56 -4.79 9.99
C GLN A 113 9.59 -4.16 9.06
N ILE A 114 9.81 -2.86 9.22
CA ILE A 114 10.92 -2.11 8.60
C ILE A 114 11.68 -1.45 9.75
N GLU A 115 12.94 -1.82 9.93
CA GLU A 115 13.73 -1.45 11.11
C GLU A 115 13.01 -1.83 12.42
N ASP A 116 12.78 -0.85 13.30
CA ASP A 116 12.09 -0.99 14.58
C ASP A 116 10.58 -0.72 14.50
N ILE A 117 10.04 -0.50 13.30
CA ILE A 117 8.65 -0.11 13.08
C ILE A 117 7.83 -1.28 12.56
N HIS A 118 6.73 -1.55 13.25
CA HIS A 118 5.83 -2.67 12.99
C HIS A 118 4.50 -2.18 12.43
N PHE A 119 4.18 -2.58 11.21
CA PHE A 119 2.90 -2.39 10.53
C PHE A 119 2.03 -3.63 10.78
N LYS A 120 1.27 -3.62 11.87
CA LYS A 120 0.49 -4.78 12.34
C LYS A 120 -0.75 -5.00 11.49
N ASN A 121 -1.12 -6.27 11.31
CA ASN A 121 -2.34 -6.69 10.61
C ASN A 121 -2.49 -6.01 9.23
N THR A 122 -1.38 -5.98 8.49
CA THR A 122 -1.27 -5.29 7.21
C THR A 122 -1.88 -6.15 6.12
N ARG A 123 -2.76 -5.55 5.32
CA ARG A 123 -3.32 -6.21 4.14
C ARG A 123 -2.24 -6.42 3.09
N ILE A 124 -2.21 -7.63 2.54
CA ILE A 124 -1.25 -8.09 1.53
C ILE A 124 -2.00 -8.57 0.29
N ALA A 125 -1.54 -8.17 -0.88
CA ALA A 125 -1.85 -8.84 -2.14
C ALA A 125 -0.79 -9.90 -2.41
N ILE A 126 -1.22 -11.12 -2.70
CA ILE A 126 -0.34 -12.17 -3.20
C ILE A 126 -0.47 -12.16 -4.70
N ILE A 127 0.66 -11.96 -5.35
CA ILE A 127 0.79 -11.79 -6.78
C ILE A 127 1.72 -12.85 -7.33
N ASP A 128 1.38 -13.32 -8.51
CA ASP A 128 2.33 -14.09 -9.31
C ASP A 128 3.34 -13.11 -9.90
N THR A 129 4.61 -13.25 -9.56
CA THR A 129 5.67 -12.44 -10.16
C THR A 129 6.30 -13.12 -11.38
N ASP A 130 5.84 -14.33 -11.75
CA ASP A 130 6.28 -15.01 -12.97
C ASP A 130 5.91 -14.17 -14.20
N GLY A 131 6.95 -13.66 -14.87
CA GLY A 131 6.82 -12.76 -16.03
C GLY A 131 7.34 -11.34 -15.79
N LEU A 132 7.62 -10.95 -14.54
CA LEU A 132 8.46 -9.78 -14.30
C LEU A 132 9.87 -10.04 -14.87
N PRO A 133 10.54 -9.04 -15.46
CA PRO A 133 11.87 -9.22 -15.99
C PRO A 133 12.79 -9.80 -14.91
N SER A 134 13.52 -10.88 -15.22
CA SER A 134 14.34 -11.67 -14.28
C SER A 134 15.39 -10.87 -13.49
N CYS A 135 15.64 -9.61 -13.87
CA CYS A 135 16.46 -8.67 -13.10
C CYS A 135 15.77 -8.14 -11.84
N HIS A 136 14.47 -8.38 -11.65
CA HIS A 136 13.69 -7.99 -10.47
C HIS A 136 13.43 -9.20 -9.55
N GLN A 137 14.46 -9.97 -9.18
CA GLN A 137 14.33 -10.97 -8.11
C GLN A 137 14.05 -10.25 -6.79
N VAL A 138 12.78 -10.01 -6.51
CA VAL A 138 12.28 -9.37 -5.30
C VAL A 138 11.19 -10.23 -4.70
N ASP A 139 11.11 -10.19 -3.38
CA ASP A 139 10.11 -10.92 -2.60
C ASP A 139 8.76 -10.19 -2.59
N GLY A 140 8.71 -8.94 -3.07
CA GLY A 140 7.49 -8.17 -3.21
C GLY A 140 7.67 -6.65 -3.40
N PHE A 141 6.58 -5.93 -3.15
CA PHE A 141 6.46 -4.48 -3.28
C PHE A 141 5.85 -3.87 -2.02
N ILE A 142 6.53 -2.87 -1.42
CA ILE A 142 5.95 -2.03 -0.36
C ILE A 142 5.00 -1.03 -1.03
N GLY A 143 3.70 -1.22 -0.81
CA GLY A 143 2.63 -0.44 -1.44
C GLY A 143 1.77 0.33 -0.45
N SER A 144 0.59 0.77 -0.87
CA SER A 144 -0.23 1.72 -0.12
C SER A 144 -0.65 1.26 1.29
N SER A 145 -0.77 -0.05 1.52
CA SER A 145 -1.11 -0.62 2.85
C SER A 145 -0.03 -0.40 3.92
N VAL A 146 1.16 0.03 3.51
CA VAL A 146 2.28 0.48 4.37
C VAL A 146 2.54 1.97 4.16
N ILE A 147 2.67 2.40 2.90
CA ILE A 147 3.09 3.77 2.56
C ILE A 147 2.15 4.82 3.17
N ASN A 148 0.83 4.58 3.16
CA ASN A 148 -0.14 5.55 3.67
C ASN A 148 -0.11 5.73 5.20
N LYS A 149 0.58 4.84 5.94
CA LYS A 149 0.59 4.85 7.42
C LYS A 149 1.77 5.61 8.03
N ALA A 150 2.66 6.16 7.20
CA ALA A 150 3.80 6.94 7.65
C ALA A 150 4.06 8.11 6.69
N ASN A 151 4.82 9.09 7.17
CA ASN A 151 5.39 10.15 6.34
C ASN A 151 6.77 9.70 5.92
N TRP A 152 7.10 9.81 4.63
CA TRP A 152 8.36 9.32 4.07
C TRP A 152 9.16 10.48 3.50
N LYS A 153 10.47 10.47 3.73
CA LYS A 153 11.43 11.42 3.16
C LYS A 153 12.59 10.65 2.55
N ILE A 154 12.76 10.79 1.25
CA ILE A 154 13.75 10.08 0.46
C ILE A 154 14.94 11.00 0.21
N ASP A 155 16.13 10.55 0.58
CA ASP A 155 17.41 11.19 0.30
C ASP A 155 18.18 10.32 -0.69
N PHE A 156 18.21 10.71 -1.96
CA PHE A 156 18.83 9.92 -3.03
C PHE A 156 20.36 10.00 -3.04
N ASP A 157 20.92 11.10 -2.53
CA ASP A 157 22.37 11.29 -2.46
C ASP A 157 22.96 10.39 -1.38
N GLU A 158 22.36 10.40 -0.18
CA GLU A 158 22.79 9.58 0.95
C GLU A 158 22.24 8.14 0.91
N LYS A 159 21.27 7.89 0.02
CA LYS A 159 20.51 6.62 -0.09
C LYS A 159 19.84 6.24 1.22
N ILE A 160 19.19 7.21 1.84
CA ILE A 160 18.49 7.07 3.12
C ILE A 160 17.00 7.33 2.91
N LEU A 161 16.17 6.42 3.39
CA LEU A 161 14.73 6.58 3.49
C LEU A 161 14.36 6.81 4.96
N ARG A 162 13.97 8.04 5.30
CA ARG A 162 13.48 8.40 6.63
C ARG A 162 11.97 8.29 6.68
N PHE A 163 11.43 7.81 7.80
CA PHE A 163 9.99 7.77 7.97
C PHE A 163 9.55 8.04 9.41
N SER A 164 8.40 8.69 9.54
CA SER A 164 7.88 9.18 10.81
C SER A 164 6.36 9.16 10.87
N SER A 165 5.81 8.99 12.07
CA SER A 165 4.38 9.19 12.32
C SER A 165 3.97 10.67 12.25
N ARG A 166 4.92 11.61 12.21
CA ARG A 166 4.65 13.05 12.05
C ARG A 166 5.15 13.56 10.69
N PRO A 167 4.47 14.55 10.08
CA PRO A 167 4.94 15.17 8.85
C PRO A 167 6.31 15.82 9.03
N PHE A 168 7.18 15.68 8.02
CA PHE A 168 8.41 16.46 7.93
C PHE A 168 8.07 17.91 7.59
N ILE A 169 8.57 18.85 8.38
CA ILE A 169 8.40 20.29 8.15
C ILE A 169 9.69 20.84 7.56
N ASP A 170 9.74 20.95 6.25
CA ASP A 170 10.88 21.55 5.53
C ASP A 170 10.56 23.01 5.15
N GLN A 171 11.57 23.88 5.22
CA GLN A 171 11.47 25.30 4.79
C GLN A 171 11.68 25.48 3.28
N GLY A 172 11.60 24.40 2.50
CA GLY A 172 11.84 24.40 1.06
C GLY A 172 10.66 24.94 0.24
N LEU A 173 10.93 25.18 -1.05
CA LEU A 173 9.91 25.48 -2.04
C LEU A 173 8.93 24.30 -2.16
N ARG A 174 7.64 24.57 -1.94
CA ARG A 174 6.58 23.61 -2.25
C ARG A 174 6.20 23.77 -3.73
N CYS A 175 6.61 22.84 -4.57
CA CYS A 175 6.13 22.80 -5.95
C CYS A 175 4.63 22.48 -5.94
N ALA A 176 3.82 23.38 -6.52
CA ALA A 176 2.45 23.04 -6.87
C ALA A 176 2.48 22.01 -7.99
N TYR A 177 1.77 20.90 -7.82
CA TYR A 177 1.60 19.89 -8.85
C TYR A 177 0.11 19.63 -9.06
N ALA A 178 -0.27 19.35 -10.30
CA ALA A 178 -1.60 18.84 -10.63
C ALA A 178 -1.54 17.31 -10.59
N VAL A 179 -2.34 16.69 -9.72
CA VAL A 179 -2.48 15.23 -9.72
C VAL A 179 -3.34 14.83 -10.92
N SER A 180 -2.72 14.20 -11.92
CA SER A 180 -3.47 13.42 -12.91
C SER A 180 -3.92 12.13 -12.23
N ARG A 181 -5.24 11.87 -12.21
CA ARG A 181 -5.83 10.69 -11.54
C ARG A 181 -5.73 9.41 -12.39
N SER A 182 -4.85 9.38 -13.37
CA SER A 182 -4.69 8.23 -14.27
C SER A 182 -3.22 7.83 -14.29
N ASN A 183 -2.92 6.57 -14.00
CA ASN A 183 -1.59 5.96 -14.16
C ASN A 183 -1.17 5.82 -15.64
N ARG A 184 -1.86 6.50 -16.58
CA ARG A 184 -1.50 6.47 -18.00
C ARG A 184 -0.23 7.28 -18.23
N HIS A 185 0.68 6.67 -18.98
CA HIS A 185 1.93 7.20 -19.50
C HIS A 185 1.88 8.71 -19.78
N PHE A 186 2.75 9.45 -19.11
CA PHE A 186 3.20 10.74 -19.61
C PHE A 186 4.19 10.44 -20.75
N TYR A 187 3.68 10.42 -21.98
CA TYR A 187 4.52 10.45 -23.18
C TYR A 187 5.19 11.82 -23.35
#